data_AF-A0A1G7S2S2-F1
#
_entry.id   AF-A0A1G7S2S2-F1
#
_cell.length_a   1.000
_cell.length_b   1.000
_cell.length_c   1.000
_cell.angle_alpha   90.00
_cell.angle_beta   90.00
_cell.angle_gamma   90.00
#
_symmetry.space_group_name_H-M   'P 1'
#
loop_
_entity.id
_entity.type
_entity.pdbx_description
1 polymer ?
#
loop_
_entity_poly.entity_id
_entity_poly.type
_entity_poly.pdbx_seq_one_letter_code
_entity_poly.pdbx_strand_id
1 'polypeptide(L)'
;MRLLVLGDSLSFFGPSGPLPADHPRLWHNICAAELGGSAELAAGFGWTARDAWWALTGDPRIWSLLPRTDVLVFAVGSMDTLPSPLPTYLREGLRYVRPDWLRRWVRARYQDLQPRLAPYTRASLPPALTARYLRDMLQSVRNLQYTMPAVGIVPSVHKAPTYAFAHQGHAAAVSAVRGWAAGAGVPLLDLPAVIGEHVRSGAGNPDGMHWGWEGHELVGKAMAALISSVALNTPE
;
A
#
# COMPACT_ATOMS: atom_id res chain seq x y z
N MET A 1 7.12 -0.22 -20.71
CA MET A 1 7.35 0.63 -19.52
C MET A 1 7.63 -0.23 -18.28
N ARG A 2 8.67 0.05 -17.50
CA ARG A 2 9.07 -0.73 -16.31
C ARG A 2 8.65 0.00 -15.03
N LEU A 3 7.76 -0.60 -14.27
CA LEU A 3 7.25 -0.04 -13.03
C LEU A 3 7.97 -0.66 -11.83
N LEU A 4 8.34 0.17 -10.85
CA LEU A 4 8.71 -0.31 -9.52
C LEU A 4 7.60 0.09 -8.55
N VAL A 5 6.93 -0.90 -7.98
CA VAL A 5 5.81 -0.70 -7.05
C VAL A 5 6.27 -0.98 -5.63
N LEU A 6 6.24 0.05 -4.79
CA LEU A 6 6.38 -0.08 -3.34
C LEU A 6 4.98 -0.19 -2.74
N GLY A 7 4.58 -1.38 -2.29
CA GLY A 7 3.20 -1.68 -1.95
C GLY A 7 2.99 -2.35 -0.60
N ASP A 8 1.73 -2.57 -0.26
CA ASP A 8 1.30 -3.43 0.86
C ASP A 8 0.54 -4.67 0.35
N SER A 9 -0.15 -5.38 1.23
CA SER A 9 -0.89 -6.60 0.87
C SER A 9 -2.01 -6.39 -0.15
N LEU A 10 -2.53 -5.16 -0.34
CA LEU A 10 -3.48 -4.88 -1.42
C LEU A 10 -2.86 -5.11 -2.82
N SER A 11 -1.52 -5.21 -2.90
CA SER A 11 -0.82 -5.45 -4.16
C SER A 11 -0.64 -6.90 -4.54
N PHE A 12 -0.67 -7.83 -3.60
CA PHE A 12 -0.40 -9.25 -3.89
C PHE A 12 -1.42 -10.23 -3.28
N PHE A 13 -2.41 -9.73 -2.54
CA PHE A 13 -3.47 -10.58 -1.99
C PHE A 13 -4.63 -10.70 -2.97
N GLY A 14 -4.73 -11.83 -3.66
CA GLY A 14 -5.85 -12.16 -4.52
C GLY A 14 -7.08 -12.67 -3.75
N PRO A 15 -8.12 -13.13 -4.45
CA PRO A 15 -9.40 -13.47 -3.82
C PRO A 15 -9.36 -14.66 -2.85
N SER A 16 -8.37 -15.52 -3.01
CA SER A 16 -8.21 -16.75 -2.21
C SER A 16 -6.93 -16.77 -1.36
N GLY A 17 -6.19 -15.66 -1.31
CA GLY A 17 -4.94 -15.58 -0.56
C GLY A 17 -3.83 -14.79 -1.25
N PRO A 18 -2.65 -14.72 -0.63
CA PRO A 18 -1.46 -14.12 -1.25
C PRO A 18 -1.03 -14.91 -2.49
N LEU A 19 -0.60 -14.19 -3.51
CA LEU A 19 -0.13 -14.72 -4.78
C LEU A 19 1.32 -14.31 -5.04
N PRO A 20 2.03 -15.05 -5.91
CA PRO A 20 3.31 -14.59 -6.45
C PRO A 20 3.20 -13.19 -7.04
N ALA A 21 4.24 -12.37 -6.86
CA ALA A 21 4.27 -10.98 -7.27
C ALA A 21 4.09 -10.79 -8.79
N ASP A 22 4.45 -11.78 -9.59
CA ASP A 22 4.34 -11.81 -11.05
C ASP A 22 3.00 -12.37 -11.56
N HIS A 23 2.05 -12.70 -10.67
CA HIS A 23 0.76 -13.22 -11.07
C HIS A 23 0.01 -12.20 -11.96
N PRO A 24 -0.40 -12.55 -13.19
CA PRO A 24 -0.80 -11.57 -14.22
C PRO A 24 -2.10 -10.82 -13.89
N ARG A 25 -2.92 -11.36 -12.99
CA ARG A 25 -4.19 -10.75 -12.56
C ARG A 25 -4.06 -9.78 -11.39
N LEU A 26 -2.86 -9.57 -10.85
CA LEU A 26 -2.63 -8.55 -9.83
C LEU A 26 -2.60 -7.17 -10.48
N TRP A 27 -3.07 -6.16 -9.75
CA TRP A 27 -3.36 -4.83 -10.32
C TRP A 27 -2.13 -4.18 -10.95
N HIS A 28 -0.94 -4.35 -10.37
CA HIS A 28 0.30 -3.77 -10.89
C HIS A 28 0.76 -4.45 -12.18
N ASN A 29 0.50 -5.75 -12.33
CA ASN A 29 0.79 -6.49 -13.55
C ASN A 29 -0.21 -6.17 -14.66
N ILE A 30 -1.50 -6.00 -14.32
CA ILE A 30 -2.51 -5.48 -15.23
C ILE A 30 -2.11 -4.08 -15.71
N CYS A 31 -1.76 -3.19 -14.77
CA CYS A 31 -1.31 -1.84 -15.08
C CYS A 31 -0.10 -1.84 -16.04
N ALA A 32 0.91 -2.66 -15.74
CA ALA A 32 2.09 -2.78 -16.60
C ALA A 32 1.76 -3.34 -17.98
N ALA A 33 0.86 -4.32 -18.08
CA ALA A 33 0.42 -4.89 -19.36
C ALA A 33 -0.31 -3.86 -20.23
N GLU A 34 -1.20 -3.05 -19.65
CA GLU A 34 -1.87 -1.93 -20.33
C GLU A 34 -0.87 -0.88 -20.86
N LEU A 35 0.28 -0.74 -20.18
CA LEU A 35 1.38 0.16 -20.56
C LEU A 35 2.46 -0.52 -21.44
N GLY A 36 2.18 -1.73 -21.95
CA GLY A 36 3.12 -2.49 -22.79
C GLY A 36 4.44 -2.80 -22.11
N GLY A 37 4.41 -3.21 -20.83
CA GLY A 37 5.60 -3.33 -20.00
C GLY A 37 5.52 -4.36 -18.88
N SER A 38 6.31 -4.14 -17.83
CA SER A 38 6.41 -5.04 -16.67
C SER A 38 6.45 -4.27 -15.36
N ALA A 39 6.04 -4.93 -14.26
CA ALA A 39 6.10 -4.37 -12.92
C ALA A 39 6.95 -5.27 -12.01
N GLU A 40 7.82 -4.64 -11.22
CA GLU A 40 8.48 -5.27 -10.08
C GLU A 40 7.80 -4.78 -8.80
N LEU A 41 7.48 -5.71 -7.89
CA LEU A 41 6.78 -5.40 -6.64
C LEU A 41 7.71 -5.63 -5.44
N ALA A 42 7.86 -4.61 -4.61
CA ALA A 42 8.36 -4.72 -3.25
C ALA A 42 7.22 -4.41 -2.28
N ALA A 43 6.70 -5.44 -1.62
CA ALA A 43 5.56 -5.31 -0.72
C ALA A 43 5.58 -6.35 0.39
N GLY A 44 4.83 -6.06 1.46
CA GLY A 44 4.65 -7.00 2.56
C GLY A 44 3.32 -6.83 3.29
N PHE A 45 2.98 -7.83 4.09
CA PHE A 45 1.74 -7.84 4.87
C PHE A 45 1.73 -6.72 5.90
N GLY A 46 0.72 -5.85 5.81
CA GLY A 46 0.55 -4.73 6.74
C GLY A 46 1.64 -3.67 6.65
N TRP A 47 2.39 -3.62 5.55
CA TRP A 47 3.40 -2.58 5.31
C TRP A 47 2.76 -1.20 5.32
N THR A 48 3.33 -0.33 6.13
CA THR A 48 3.05 1.10 6.14
C THR A 48 4.03 1.86 5.26
N ALA A 49 3.85 3.18 5.08
CA ALA A 49 4.85 4.01 4.39
C ALA A 49 6.24 3.93 5.05
N ARG A 50 6.31 3.66 6.36
CA ARG A 50 7.58 3.42 7.08
C ARG A 50 8.29 2.16 6.58
N ASP A 51 7.55 1.09 6.35
CA ASP A 51 8.12 -0.20 5.95
C ASP A 51 8.64 -0.14 4.51
N ALA A 52 7.89 0.55 3.62
CA ALA A 52 8.37 0.86 2.27
C ALA A 52 9.64 1.71 2.28
N TRP A 53 9.76 2.70 3.18
CA TRP A 53 10.99 3.47 3.35
C TRP A 53 12.19 2.59 3.73
N TRP A 54 12.01 1.70 4.71
CA TRP A 54 13.07 0.78 5.13
C TRP A 54 13.43 -0.25 4.05
N ALA A 55 12.46 -0.71 3.26
CA ALA A 55 12.74 -1.53 2.10
C ALA A 55 13.56 -0.74 1.07
N LEU A 56 13.11 0.44 0.66
CA LEU A 56 13.79 1.28 -0.32
C LEU A 56 15.23 1.61 0.09
N THR A 57 15.49 1.84 1.38
CA THR A 57 16.81 2.23 1.90
C THR A 57 17.66 1.07 2.41
N GLY A 58 17.13 -0.15 2.47
CA GLY A 58 17.81 -1.31 3.06
C GLY A 58 17.85 -2.55 2.17
N ASP A 59 17.07 -2.63 1.10
CA ASP A 59 16.99 -3.79 0.22
C ASP A 59 17.83 -3.62 -1.06
N PRO A 60 18.96 -4.35 -1.21
CA PRO A 60 19.80 -4.25 -2.40
C PRO A 60 19.10 -4.72 -3.69
N ARG A 61 18.04 -5.55 -3.58
CA ARG A 61 17.23 -5.91 -4.75
C ARG A 61 16.54 -4.67 -5.30
N ILE A 62 15.96 -3.83 -4.46
CA ILE A 62 15.30 -2.59 -4.89
C ILE A 62 16.30 -1.65 -5.55
N TRP A 63 17.50 -1.48 -4.98
CA TRP A 63 18.53 -0.61 -5.57
C TRP A 63 18.96 -1.07 -6.96
N SER A 64 19.01 -2.39 -7.18
CA SER A 64 19.32 -2.94 -8.50
C SER A 64 18.26 -2.61 -9.55
N LEU A 65 17.02 -2.33 -9.15
CA LEU A 65 15.89 -2.04 -10.04
C LEU A 65 15.76 -0.55 -10.37
N LEU A 66 16.22 0.34 -9.49
CA LEU A 66 16.11 1.80 -9.68
C LEU A 66 16.67 2.31 -11.02
N PRO A 67 17.89 1.93 -11.48
CA PRO A 67 18.42 2.38 -12.77
C PRO A 67 17.60 1.93 -13.99
N ARG A 68 16.75 0.91 -13.81
CA ARG A 68 15.93 0.29 -14.87
C ARG A 68 14.45 0.63 -14.73
N THR A 69 14.08 1.51 -13.81
CA THR A 69 12.69 1.85 -13.54
C THR A 69 12.32 3.09 -14.35
N ASP A 70 11.22 3.01 -15.10
CA ASP A 70 10.70 4.13 -15.88
C ASP A 70 9.68 4.95 -15.07
N VAL A 71 8.98 4.33 -14.10
CA VAL A 71 8.03 5.00 -13.19
C VAL A 71 8.06 4.35 -11.80
N LEU A 72 8.14 5.18 -10.75
CA LEU A 72 8.03 4.74 -9.36
C LEU A 72 6.58 4.86 -8.86
N VAL A 73 6.06 3.81 -8.25
CA VAL A 73 4.67 3.78 -7.75
C VAL A 73 4.67 3.59 -6.23
N PHE A 74 4.23 4.61 -5.50
CA PHE A 74 4.00 4.53 -4.06
C PHE A 74 2.59 4.01 -3.77
N ALA A 75 2.44 2.69 -3.68
CA ALA A 75 1.20 1.98 -3.38
C ALA A 75 1.10 1.59 -1.88
N VAL A 76 1.54 2.50 -1.00
CA VAL A 76 1.46 2.37 0.47
C VAL A 76 0.73 3.56 1.07
N GLY A 77 0.31 3.43 2.34
CA GLY A 77 -0.47 4.44 3.05
C GLY A 77 -1.84 3.94 3.48
N SER A 78 -2.36 2.86 2.88
CA SER A 78 -3.63 2.26 3.28
C SER A 78 -3.54 1.64 4.67
N MET A 79 -2.49 0.84 4.93
CA MET A 79 -2.26 0.20 6.23
C MET A 79 -1.97 1.22 7.34
N ASP A 80 -1.39 2.37 7.00
CA ASP A 80 -1.10 3.48 7.92
C ASP A 80 -2.37 3.95 8.63
N THR A 81 -3.49 3.97 7.91
CA THR A 81 -4.79 4.46 8.41
C THR A 81 -5.46 3.50 9.39
N LEU A 82 -5.08 2.23 9.37
CA LEU A 82 -5.75 1.18 10.13
C LEU A 82 -5.51 1.37 11.63
N PRO A 83 -6.55 1.27 12.46
CA PRO A 83 -6.40 1.38 13.90
C PRO A 83 -5.58 0.22 14.45
N SER A 84 -4.52 0.52 15.20
CA SER A 84 -3.63 -0.51 15.76
C SER A 84 -3.63 -0.46 17.28
N PRO A 85 -4.17 -1.47 17.98
CA PRO A 85 -4.14 -1.52 19.44
C PRO A 85 -2.75 -1.79 20.00
N LEU A 86 -1.84 -2.33 19.18
CA LEU A 86 -0.45 -2.58 19.55
C LEU A 86 0.48 -1.81 18.60
N PRO A 87 1.59 -1.27 19.09
CA PRO A 87 2.69 -0.85 18.24
C PRO A 87 3.09 -1.95 17.24
N THR A 88 3.37 -1.59 15.99
CA THR A 88 3.74 -2.53 14.91
C THR A 88 4.84 -3.51 15.34
N TYR A 89 5.86 -3.04 16.06
CA TYR A 89 6.94 -3.87 16.58
C TYR A 89 6.44 -5.03 17.46
N LEU A 90 5.49 -4.78 18.37
CA LEU A 90 4.94 -5.83 19.23
C LEU A 90 4.05 -6.78 18.44
N ARG A 91 3.22 -6.24 17.54
CA ARG A 91 2.34 -7.04 16.66
C ARG A 91 3.14 -7.99 15.78
N GLU A 92 4.22 -7.52 15.16
CA GLU A 92 5.10 -8.36 14.36
C GLU A 92 5.94 -9.32 15.21
N GLY A 93 6.37 -8.85 16.38
CA GLY A 93 7.12 -9.63 17.36
C GLY A 93 6.41 -10.91 17.81
N LEU A 94 5.07 -10.96 17.70
CA LEU A 94 4.28 -12.16 17.96
C LEU A 94 4.81 -13.40 17.22
N ARG A 95 5.40 -13.24 16.04
CA ARG A 95 5.96 -14.38 15.27
C ARG A 95 7.15 -15.04 15.95
N TYR A 96 7.84 -14.34 16.85
CA TYR A 96 9.01 -14.83 17.58
C TYR A 96 8.68 -15.32 19.00
N VAL A 97 7.41 -15.21 19.45
CA VAL A 97 6.99 -15.71 20.76
C VAL A 97 7.23 -17.22 20.84
N ARG A 98 7.83 -17.65 21.96
CA ARG A 98 8.07 -19.05 22.28
C ARG A 98 7.58 -19.34 23.70
N PRO A 99 7.14 -20.57 23.98
CA PRO A 99 6.99 -21.71 23.06
C PRO A 99 5.77 -21.58 22.12
N ASP A 100 5.60 -22.52 21.18
CA ASP A 100 4.58 -22.45 20.13
C ASP A 100 3.13 -22.35 20.64
N TRP A 101 2.81 -23.00 21.76
CA TRP A 101 1.47 -22.90 22.36
C TRP A 101 1.19 -21.47 22.83
N LEU A 102 2.20 -20.78 23.38
CA LEU A 102 2.08 -19.40 23.86
C LEU A 102 1.89 -18.46 22.67
N ARG A 103 2.65 -18.64 21.60
CA ARG A 103 2.48 -17.87 20.35
C ARG A 103 1.07 -17.97 19.79
N ARG A 104 0.53 -19.20 19.71
CA ARG A 104 -0.86 -19.43 19.25
C ARG A 104 -1.85 -18.75 20.17
N TRP A 105 -1.66 -18.88 21.49
CA TRP A 105 -2.54 -18.26 22.48
C TRP A 105 -2.53 -16.73 22.39
N VAL A 106 -1.35 -16.09 22.36
CA VAL A 106 -1.23 -14.62 22.26
C VAL A 106 -1.84 -14.13 20.94
N ARG A 107 -1.58 -14.81 19.82
CA ARG A 107 -2.18 -14.46 18.52
C ARG A 107 -3.70 -14.54 18.56
N ALA A 108 -4.27 -15.61 19.12
CA ALA A 108 -5.71 -15.76 19.26
C ALA A 108 -6.31 -14.64 20.13
N ARG A 109 -5.70 -14.34 21.28
CA ARG A 109 -6.16 -13.25 22.15
C ARG A 109 -6.06 -11.88 21.49
N TYR A 110 -5.00 -11.64 20.73
CA TYR A 110 -4.87 -10.42 19.94
C TYR A 110 -6.02 -10.29 18.93
N GLN A 111 -6.31 -11.36 18.18
CA GLN A 111 -7.40 -11.39 17.20
C GLN A 111 -8.78 -11.18 17.85
N ASP A 112 -9.01 -11.77 19.03
CA ASP A 112 -10.26 -11.60 19.80
C ASP A 112 -10.44 -10.15 20.29
N LEU A 113 -9.35 -9.50 20.71
CA LEU A 113 -9.37 -8.17 21.30
C LEU A 113 -9.35 -7.06 20.25
N GLN A 114 -8.75 -7.29 19.09
CA GLN A 114 -8.54 -6.26 18.07
C GLN A 114 -9.82 -5.52 17.66
N PRO A 115 -10.94 -6.20 17.32
CA PRO A 115 -12.18 -5.49 16.98
C PRO A 115 -12.73 -4.63 18.13
N ARG A 116 -12.54 -5.07 19.38
CA ARG A 116 -13.05 -4.35 20.56
C ARG A 116 -12.24 -3.10 20.87
N LEU A 117 -10.94 -3.14 20.57
CA LEU A 117 -10.02 -2.04 20.85
C LEU A 117 -9.89 -1.06 19.68
N ALA A 118 -10.07 -1.52 18.44
CA ALA A 118 -9.87 -0.73 17.23
C ALA A 118 -10.57 0.65 17.22
N PRO A 119 -11.83 0.80 17.68
CA PRO A 119 -12.49 2.12 17.72
C PRO A 119 -11.80 3.13 18.65
N TYR A 120 -10.99 2.69 19.59
CA TYR A 120 -10.34 3.55 20.60
C TYR A 120 -8.85 3.79 20.32
N THR A 121 -8.30 3.18 19.27
CA THR A 121 -6.86 3.19 19.02
C THR A 121 -6.49 4.17 17.93
N ARG A 122 -5.22 4.58 17.93
CA ARG A 122 -4.71 5.48 16.90
C ARG A 122 -4.42 4.69 15.62
N ALA A 123 -4.35 5.43 14.51
CA ALA A 123 -3.84 4.91 13.25
C ALA A 123 -2.45 4.29 13.42
N SER A 124 -2.16 3.22 12.67
CA SER A 124 -0.90 2.46 12.71
C SER A 124 0.31 3.36 12.48
N LEU A 125 0.16 4.36 11.62
CA LEU A 125 1.15 5.41 11.43
C LEU A 125 0.47 6.79 11.48
N PRO A 126 1.01 7.76 12.26
CA PRO A 126 0.51 9.13 12.22
C PRO A 126 0.55 9.72 10.81
N PRO A 127 -0.50 10.44 10.35
CA PRO A 127 -0.57 11.03 9.01
C PRO A 127 0.66 11.85 8.59
N ALA A 128 1.21 12.65 9.53
CA ALA A 128 2.41 13.44 9.28
C ALA A 128 3.65 12.57 9.02
N LEU A 129 3.74 11.39 9.64
CA LEU A 129 4.81 10.43 9.37
C LEU A 129 4.60 9.72 8.04
N THR A 130 3.36 9.38 7.65
CA THR A 130 3.07 8.85 6.30
C THR A 130 3.57 9.81 5.22
N ALA A 131 3.17 11.08 5.28
CA ALA A 131 3.62 12.13 4.36
C ALA A 131 5.14 12.30 4.37
N ARG A 132 5.76 12.28 5.56
CA ARG A 132 7.21 12.34 5.70
C ARG A 132 7.91 11.16 5.01
N TYR A 133 7.49 9.92 5.24
CA TYR A 133 8.17 8.77 4.62
C TYR A 133 7.99 8.75 3.10
N LEU A 134 6.83 9.16 2.58
CA LEU A 134 6.63 9.33 1.13
C LEU A 134 7.58 10.38 0.54
N ARG A 135 7.73 11.52 1.21
CA ARG A 135 8.71 12.55 0.85
C ARG A 135 10.14 12.04 0.90
N ASP A 136 10.51 11.40 2.01
CA ASP A 136 11.88 10.94 2.25
C ASP A 136 12.25 9.85 1.21
N MET A 137 11.33 8.94 0.87
CA MET A 137 11.50 7.97 -0.23
C MET A 137 11.78 8.65 -1.57
N LEU A 138 10.93 9.60 -1.97
CA LEU A 138 11.11 10.32 -3.24
C LEU A 138 12.42 11.12 -3.27
N GLN A 139 12.75 11.80 -2.18
CA GLN A 139 13.99 12.57 -2.09
C GLN A 139 15.23 11.67 -2.13
N SER A 140 15.18 10.50 -1.50
CA SER A 140 16.28 9.53 -1.54
C SER A 140 16.57 9.04 -2.96
N VAL A 141 15.53 8.74 -3.74
CA VAL A 141 15.68 8.35 -5.15
C VAL A 141 16.28 9.49 -5.97
N ARG A 142 15.78 10.72 -5.78
CA ARG A 142 16.31 11.92 -6.46
C ARG A 142 17.76 12.25 -6.08
N ASN A 143 18.17 12.01 -4.83
CA ASN A 143 19.54 12.20 -4.37
C ASN A 143 20.53 11.25 -5.06
N LEU A 144 20.05 10.09 -5.54
CA LEU A 144 20.81 9.16 -6.37
C LEU A 144 20.78 9.54 -7.86
N GLN A 145 20.30 10.75 -8.19
CA GLN A 145 20.16 11.28 -9.55
C GLN A 145 19.17 10.50 -10.43
N TYR A 146 18.30 9.68 -9.84
CA TYR A 146 17.19 9.07 -10.57
C TYR A 146 16.01 10.05 -10.65
N THR A 147 15.61 10.37 -11.87
CA THR A 147 14.62 11.43 -12.17
C THR A 147 13.32 10.91 -12.75
N MET A 148 13.08 9.59 -12.71
CA MET A 148 11.83 9.02 -13.21
C MET A 148 10.61 9.64 -12.49
N PRO A 149 9.48 9.80 -13.18
CA PRO A 149 8.25 10.25 -12.54
C PRO A 149 7.82 9.29 -11.44
N ALA A 150 7.20 9.85 -10.40
CA ALA A 150 6.57 9.10 -9.33
C ALA A 150 5.07 9.36 -9.31
N VAL A 151 4.29 8.31 -9.05
CA VAL A 151 2.86 8.38 -8.76
C VAL A 151 2.58 7.73 -7.41
N GLY A 152 1.45 8.07 -6.79
CA GLY A 152 1.05 7.48 -5.52
C GLY A 152 -0.43 7.13 -5.46
N ILE A 153 -0.87 6.72 -4.28
CA ILE A 153 -2.27 6.43 -4.00
C ILE A 153 -2.80 7.35 -2.89
N VAL A 154 -4.07 7.73 -3.01
CA VAL A 154 -4.84 8.14 -1.83
C VAL A 154 -5.12 6.87 -1.02
N PRO A 155 -4.93 6.86 0.32
CA PRO A 155 -5.18 5.67 1.14
C PRO A 155 -6.55 5.04 0.87
N SER A 156 -6.58 3.71 0.71
CA SER A 156 -7.81 2.96 0.41
C SER A 156 -8.81 2.99 1.57
N VAL A 157 -10.06 2.65 1.27
CA VAL A 157 -11.12 2.36 2.25
C VAL A 157 -11.20 0.85 2.53
N HIS A 158 -11.92 0.47 3.59
CA HIS A 158 -12.19 -0.92 3.97
C HIS A 158 -13.56 -1.06 4.65
N LYS A 159 -14.09 -2.28 4.75
CA LYS A 159 -15.25 -2.67 5.57
C LYS A 159 -14.90 -3.88 6.43
N ALA A 160 -13.73 -3.80 7.06
CA ALA A 160 -13.13 -4.90 7.79
C ALA A 160 -13.72 -5.08 9.21
N PRO A 161 -14.34 -6.24 9.52
CA PRO A 161 -14.82 -6.54 10.88
C PRO A 161 -13.69 -6.61 11.91
N THR A 162 -12.49 -7.02 11.47
CA THR A 162 -11.28 -7.10 12.31
C THR A 162 -10.90 -5.76 12.95
N TYR A 163 -11.28 -4.65 12.30
CA TYR A 163 -11.07 -3.29 12.82
C TYR A 163 -12.37 -2.67 13.33
N ALA A 164 -13.42 -3.47 13.58
CA ALA A 164 -14.77 -3.01 13.91
C ALA A 164 -15.27 -1.87 12.99
N PHE A 165 -14.91 -1.94 11.71
CA PHE A 165 -15.24 -0.93 10.70
C PHE A 165 -14.76 0.49 11.03
N ALA A 166 -13.81 0.64 11.95
CA ALA A 166 -13.31 1.94 12.38
C ALA A 166 -12.44 2.59 11.30
N HIS A 167 -12.71 3.87 11.04
CA HIS A 167 -12.13 4.68 9.95
C HIS A 167 -11.53 6.01 10.41
N GLN A 168 -11.41 6.23 11.72
CA GLN A 168 -11.02 7.53 12.29
C GLN A 168 -9.67 8.09 11.80
N GLY A 169 -8.72 7.22 11.45
CA GLY A 169 -7.41 7.63 10.94
C GLY A 169 -7.41 8.07 9.47
N HIS A 170 -8.45 7.71 8.70
CA HIS A 170 -8.44 7.78 7.23
C HIS A 170 -8.44 9.22 6.73
N ALA A 171 -9.38 10.06 7.19
CA ALA A 171 -9.52 11.43 6.70
C ALA A 171 -8.25 12.28 6.90
N ALA A 172 -7.60 12.16 8.06
CA ALA A 172 -6.36 12.87 8.35
C ALA A 172 -5.19 12.35 7.50
N ALA A 173 -5.12 11.04 7.25
CA ALA A 173 -4.12 10.46 6.35
C ALA A 173 -4.30 10.91 4.90
N VAL A 174 -5.54 10.92 4.39
CA VAL A 174 -5.86 11.44 3.05
C VAL A 174 -5.42 12.90 2.92
N SER A 175 -5.73 13.74 3.91
CA SER A 175 -5.32 15.14 3.91
C SER A 175 -3.79 15.29 3.86
N ALA A 176 -3.06 14.55 4.70
CA ALA A 176 -1.60 14.60 4.74
C ALA A 176 -0.95 14.11 3.43
N VAL A 177 -1.43 12.99 2.86
CA VAL A 177 -0.92 12.45 1.61
C VAL A 177 -1.19 13.38 0.44
N ARG A 178 -2.41 13.93 0.33
CA ARG A 178 -2.75 14.91 -0.72
C ARG A 178 -1.93 16.19 -0.59
N GLY A 179 -1.74 16.69 0.64
CA GLY A 179 -0.92 17.88 0.89
C GLY A 179 0.54 17.70 0.48
N TRP A 180 1.15 16.56 0.83
CA TRP A 180 2.49 16.21 0.38
C TRP A 180 2.57 16.10 -1.14
N ALA A 181 1.65 15.35 -1.75
CA ALA A 181 1.64 15.07 -3.18
C ALA A 181 1.51 16.34 -4.02
N ALA A 182 0.64 17.27 -3.60
CA ALA A 182 0.48 18.57 -4.25
C ALA A 182 1.78 19.39 -4.20
N GLY A 183 2.48 19.42 -3.06
CA GLY A 183 3.76 20.12 -2.94
C GLY A 183 4.92 19.45 -3.68
N ALA A 184 4.88 18.12 -3.83
CA ALA A 184 5.93 17.34 -4.50
C ALA A 184 5.71 17.15 -6.01
N GLY A 185 4.55 17.55 -6.54
CA GLY A 185 4.15 17.30 -7.92
C GLY A 185 3.96 15.82 -8.22
N VAL A 186 3.46 15.04 -7.25
CA VAL A 186 3.23 13.59 -7.39
C VAL A 186 1.75 13.32 -7.65
N PRO A 187 1.35 12.85 -8.84
CA PRO A 187 -0.04 12.52 -9.12
C PRO A 187 -0.50 11.33 -8.27
N LEU A 188 -1.74 11.39 -7.76
CA LEU A 188 -2.32 10.35 -6.90
C LEU A 188 -3.52 9.68 -7.55
N LEU A 189 -3.56 8.35 -7.51
CA LEU A 189 -4.77 7.60 -7.80
C LEU A 189 -5.73 7.69 -6.61
N ASP A 190 -6.94 8.16 -6.86
CA ASP A 190 -8.00 8.20 -5.85
C ASP A 190 -8.58 6.79 -5.63
N LEU A 191 -7.86 5.95 -4.88
CA LEU A 191 -8.30 4.57 -4.61
C LEU A 191 -9.70 4.51 -4.00
N PRO A 192 -10.10 5.34 -3.02
CA PRO A 192 -11.47 5.37 -2.53
C PRO A 192 -12.52 5.54 -3.64
N ALA A 193 -12.26 6.39 -4.63
CA ALA A 193 -13.17 6.57 -5.76
C ALA A 193 -13.21 5.33 -6.68
N VAL A 194 -12.08 4.66 -6.88
CA VAL A 194 -11.98 3.47 -7.75
C VAL A 194 -12.58 2.22 -7.11
N ILE A 195 -12.29 1.99 -5.82
CA ILE A 195 -12.56 0.71 -5.15
C ILE A 195 -13.68 0.78 -4.11
N GLY A 196 -14.18 1.99 -3.81
CA GLY A 196 -15.13 2.21 -2.72
C GLY A 196 -16.42 1.42 -2.87
N GLU A 197 -16.97 1.30 -4.09
CA GLU A 197 -18.14 0.46 -4.35
C GLU A 197 -17.83 -1.02 -4.14
N HIS A 198 -16.73 -1.50 -4.72
CA HIS A 198 -16.26 -2.88 -4.62
C HIS A 198 -16.12 -3.36 -3.17
N VAL A 199 -15.59 -2.49 -2.32
CA VAL A 199 -15.46 -2.75 -0.87
C VAL A 199 -16.83 -2.71 -0.17
N ARG A 200 -17.69 -1.75 -0.52
CA ARG A 200 -18.96 -1.53 0.20
C ARG A 200 -20.00 -2.60 -0.11
N SER A 201 -20.07 -3.05 -1.37
CA SER A 201 -20.97 -4.09 -1.86
C SER A 201 -20.61 -5.49 -1.33
N GLY A 202 -19.37 -5.68 -0.87
CA GLY A 202 -18.86 -6.99 -0.46
C GLY A 202 -18.34 -7.85 -1.62
N ALA A 203 -18.14 -7.26 -2.80
CA ALA A 203 -17.48 -7.91 -3.94
C ALA A 203 -15.97 -8.14 -3.72
N GLY A 204 -15.40 -7.47 -2.71
CA GLY A 204 -14.06 -7.74 -2.18
C GLY A 204 -13.96 -9.05 -1.40
N ASN A 205 -12.80 -9.26 -0.78
CA ASN A 205 -12.54 -10.44 0.04
C ASN A 205 -13.37 -10.40 1.33
N PRO A 206 -13.65 -11.57 1.95
CA PRO A 206 -14.41 -11.65 3.20
C PRO A 206 -13.83 -10.87 4.37
N ASP A 207 -12.54 -10.53 4.34
CA ASP A 207 -11.89 -9.69 5.35
C ASP A 207 -12.26 -8.20 5.27
N GLY A 208 -12.96 -7.79 4.20
CA GLY A 208 -13.40 -6.44 3.97
C GLY A 208 -12.29 -5.46 3.62
N MET A 209 -11.09 -5.91 3.26
CA MET A 209 -9.96 -5.07 2.86
C MET A 209 -9.45 -5.41 1.46
N HIS A 210 -9.14 -6.69 1.25
CA HIS A 210 -8.51 -7.13 0.01
C HIS A 210 -9.55 -7.29 -1.10
N TRP A 211 -9.10 -7.31 -2.34
CA TRP A 211 -9.98 -7.18 -3.49
C TRP A 211 -10.22 -8.53 -4.16
N GLY A 212 -11.46 -8.72 -4.62
CA GLY A 212 -11.78 -9.63 -5.70
C GLY A 212 -11.03 -9.28 -7.00
N TRP A 213 -11.10 -10.16 -8.00
CA TRP A 213 -10.43 -9.94 -9.29
C TRP A 213 -10.87 -8.66 -10.01
N GLU A 214 -12.15 -8.33 -9.93
CA GLU A 214 -12.69 -7.08 -10.49
C GLU A 214 -12.01 -5.86 -9.87
N GLY A 215 -11.76 -5.87 -8.56
CA GLY A 215 -11.07 -4.77 -7.89
C GLY A 215 -9.62 -4.60 -8.34
N HIS A 216 -8.91 -5.71 -8.58
CA HIS A 216 -7.57 -5.66 -9.18
C HIS A 216 -7.60 -5.09 -10.61
N GLU A 217 -8.60 -5.45 -11.41
CA GLU A 217 -8.78 -4.94 -12.77
C GLU A 217 -9.09 -3.44 -12.79
N LEU A 218 -10.02 -2.99 -11.95
CA LEU A 218 -10.38 -1.58 -11.80
C LEU A 218 -9.17 -0.72 -11.42
N VAL A 219 -8.40 -1.15 -10.41
CA VAL A 219 -7.22 -0.42 -9.95
C VAL A 219 -6.10 -0.48 -10.98
N GLY A 220 -5.89 -1.63 -11.63
CA GLY A 220 -4.87 -1.78 -12.67
C GLY A 220 -5.09 -0.83 -13.85
N LYS A 221 -6.31 -0.79 -14.38
CA LYS A 221 -6.69 0.13 -15.48
C LYS A 221 -6.63 1.59 -15.07
N ALA A 222 -7.12 1.93 -13.87
CA ALA A 222 -7.11 3.31 -13.38
C ALA A 222 -5.68 3.82 -13.13
N MET A 223 -4.79 2.96 -12.60
CA MET A 223 -3.38 3.30 -12.44
C MET A 223 -2.68 3.45 -13.78
N ALA A 224 -2.95 2.59 -14.77
CA ALA A 224 -2.40 2.73 -16.11
C ALA A 224 -2.80 4.06 -16.76
N ALA A 225 -4.08 4.45 -16.64
CA ALA A 225 -4.56 5.75 -17.12
C ALA A 225 -3.85 6.93 -16.44
N LEU A 226 -3.66 6.86 -15.11
CA LEU A 226 -2.90 7.87 -14.37
C LEU A 226 -1.47 7.96 -14.87
N ILE A 227 -0.74 6.85 -14.97
CA ILE A 227 0.66 6.83 -15.41
C ILE A 227 0.81 7.36 -16.84
N SER A 228 -0.07 6.94 -17.76
CA SER A 228 -0.10 7.47 -19.13
C SER A 228 -0.24 8.99 -19.17
N SER A 229 -1.09 9.56 -18.30
CA SER A 229 -1.25 11.02 -18.21
C SER A 229 0.02 11.73 -17.73
N VAL A 230 0.87 11.08 -16.93
CA VAL A 230 2.15 11.66 -16.49
C VAL A 230 3.22 11.52 -17.56
N ALA A 231 3.29 10.37 -18.22
CA ALA A 231 4.27 10.08 -19.27
C ALA A 231 4.11 11.02 -20.48
N LEU A 232 2.87 11.35 -20.87
CA LEU A 232 2.59 12.30 -21.95
C LEU A 232 2.98 13.75 -21.61
N ASN A 233 3.17 14.09 -20.34
CA ASN A 233 3.47 15.43 -19.85
C ASN A 233 4.96 15.66 -19.54
N THR A 234 5.83 14.69 -19.80
CA THR A 234 7.29 14.85 -19.64
C THR A 234 7.88 15.23 -21.00
N PRO A 235 8.37 16.47 -21.21
CA PRO A 235 9.07 16.82 -22.44
C PRO A 235 10.35 15.98 -22.57
N GLU A 236 10.67 15.54 -23.79
CA GLU A 236 11.97 14.94 -24.15
C GLU A 236 13.15 15.87 -23.81
#